data_AF-A0A1H8V7T4-F1
#
_entry.id   AF-A0A1H8V7T4-F1
#
_cell.length_a   1.000
_cell.length_b   1.000
_cell.length_c   1.000
_cell.angle_alpha   90.00
_cell.angle_beta   90.00
_cell.angle_gamma   90.00
#
_symmetry.space_group_name_H-M   'P 1'
#
loop_
_entity.id
_entity.type
_entity.pdbx_description
1 polymer ?
#
loop_
_entity_poly.entity_id
_entity_poly.type
_entity_poly.pdbx_seq_one_letter_code
_entity_poly.pdbx_strand_id
1 'polypeptide(L)'
;MGGAASGRTSAHLKTRVYTARHTCASCQVIKGIDLMRVMKWMGHRSYQTTLGYAHLAPDHLMDNLRALKGGAAPKLMLINGSPTNATE
;
A
#
# COMPACT_ATOMS: atom_id res chain seq x y z
N MET A 1 38.61 5.33 30.46
CA MET A 1 37.92 6.31 29.59
C MET A 1 36.71 5.61 28.98
N GLY A 2 35.57 5.63 29.67
CA GLY A 2 34.36 4.88 29.30
C GLY A 2 33.44 5.74 28.44
N GLY A 3 33.16 5.28 27.22
CA GLY A 3 32.25 5.93 26.27
C GLY A 3 30.79 5.80 26.73
N ALA A 4 30.14 6.93 26.95
CA ALA A 4 28.71 7.02 27.24
C ALA A 4 27.91 6.68 25.97
N ALA A 5 27.38 5.46 25.89
CA ALA A 5 26.39 5.08 24.89
C ALA A 5 25.09 5.85 25.15
N SER A 6 24.91 6.95 24.41
CA SER A 6 23.74 7.82 24.44
C SER A 6 22.45 7.04 24.21
N GLY A 7 21.61 7.01 25.24
CA GLY A 7 20.31 6.34 25.25
C GLY A 7 19.34 7.00 24.26
N ARG A 8 19.08 6.33 23.14
CA ARG A 8 17.93 6.65 22.29
C ARG A 8 16.67 6.16 23.00
N THR A 9 15.95 7.11 23.58
CA THR A 9 14.70 6.93 24.30
C THR A 9 13.63 6.26 23.44
N SER A 10 12.84 5.37 24.05
CA SER A 10 11.81 4.54 23.38
C SER A 10 10.71 5.33 22.68
N ALA A 11 10.58 6.63 22.93
CA ALA A 11 9.62 7.51 22.25
C ALA A 11 9.98 7.79 20.79
N HIS A 12 11.27 7.97 20.48
CA HIS A 12 11.74 8.27 19.11
C HIS A 12 11.50 7.10 18.15
N LEU A 13 11.68 5.87 18.64
CA LEU A 13 11.44 4.66 17.86
C LEU A 13 9.98 4.54 17.44
N LYS A 14 9.03 4.91 18.32
CA LYS A 14 7.58 4.91 18.02
C LYS A 14 7.22 5.85 16.87
N THR A 15 7.77 7.06 16.86
CA THR A 15 7.54 8.02 15.77
C THR A 15 8.11 7.51 14.45
N ARG A 16 9.31 6.90 14.46
CA ARG A 16 9.93 6.37 13.23
C ARG A 16 9.14 5.22 12.61
N VAL A 17 8.67 4.26 13.41
CA VAL A 17 7.87 3.14 12.89
C VAL A 17 6.50 3.60 12.39
N TYR A 18 5.91 4.62 13.02
CA TYR A 18 4.68 5.25 12.54
C TYR A 18 4.90 5.89 11.16
N THR A 19 5.93 6.74 11.03
CA THR A 19 6.24 7.41 9.75
C THR A 19 6.53 6.40 8.65
N ALA A 20 7.32 5.35 8.93
CA ALA A 20 7.62 4.32 7.95
C ALA A 20 6.37 3.57 7.45
N ARG A 21 5.44 3.23 8.37
CA ARG A 21 4.15 2.64 8.01
C ARG A 21 3.34 3.58 7.13
N HIS A 22 3.32 4.86 7.47
CA HIS A 22 2.62 5.90 6.70
C HIS A 22 3.19 6.05 5.29
N THR A 23 4.51 6.19 5.17
CA THR A 23 5.19 6.29 3.88
C THR A 23 4.94 5.06 3.02
N CYS A 24 5.00 3.87 3.61
CA CYS A 24 4.77 2.64 2.88
C CYS A 24 3.34 2.51 2.35
N ALA A 25 2.34 2.88 3.15
CA ALA A 25 0.94 2.94 2.73
C ALA A 25 0.75 3.89 1.53
N SER A 26 1.30 5.11 1.64
CA SER A 26 1.23 6.11 0.58
C SER A 26 1.88 5.60 -0.71
N CYS A 27 3.07 5.00 -0.63
CA CYS A 27 3.75 4.44 -1.81
C CYS A 27 2.93 3.36 -2.51
N GLN A 28 2.20 2.52 -1.77
CA GLN A 28 1.36 1.48 -2.37
C GLN A 28 0.15 2.07 -3.10
N VAL A 29 -0.54 3.03 -2.48
CA VAL A 29 -1.70 3.68 -3.09
C VAL A 29 -1.31 4.49 -4.32
N ILE A 30 -0.19 5.22 -4.28
CA ILE A 30 0.33 5.95 -5.45
C ILE A 30 0.68 5.02 -6.61
N LYS A 31 1.20 3.81 -6.33
CA LYS A 31 1.42 2.77 -7.35
C LYS A 31 0.12 2.16 -7.89
N GLY A 32 -1.02 2.57 -7.34
CA GLY A 32 -2.36 2.13 -7.71
C GLY A 32 -2.73 0.76 -7.14
N ILE A 33 -2.21 0.41 -5.96
CA ILE A 33 -2.68 -0.75 -5.20
C ILE A 33 -3.99 -0.39 -4.49
N ASP A 34 -4.97 -1.26 -4.57
CA ASP A 34 -6.27 -1.10 -3.92
C ASP A 34 -6.18 -0.97 -2.39
N LEU A 35 -7.00 -0.09 -1.82
CA LEU A 35 -7.03 0.24 -0.39
C LEU A 35 -7.33 -0.99 0.48
N MET A 36 -8.15 -1.93 0.00
CA MET A 36 -8.46 -3.14 0.76
C MET A 36 -7.21 -4.04 0.91
N ARG A 37 -6.37 -4.11 -0.12
CA ARG A 37 -5.09 -4.83 -0.04
C ARG A 37 -4.11 -4.15 0.86
N VAL A 38 -4.00 -2.83 0.75
CA VAL A 38 -3.14 -2.02 1.61
C VAL A 38 -3.55 -2.20 3.08
N MET A 39 -4.84 -2.20 3.39
CA MET A 39 -5.38 -2.48 4.72
C MET A 39 -4.95 -3.86 5.23
N LYS A 40 -5.16 -4.91 4.42
CA LYS A 40 -4.84 -6.30 4.80
C LYS A 40 -3.33 -6.50 4.97
N TRP A 41 -2.53 -5.89 4.11
CA TRP A 41 -1.06 -5.95 4.17
C TRP A 41 -0.50 -5.23 5.41
N MET A 42 -1.09 -4.09 5.79
CA MET A 42 -0.68 -3.35 7.00
C MET A 42 -1.23 -3.92 8.30
N GLY A 43 -2.22 -4.83 8.23
CA GLY A 43 -2.88 -5.39 9.41
C GLY A 43 -3.79 -4.39 10.12
N HIS A 44 -4.35 -3.42 9.39
CA HIS A 44 -5.32 -2.49 9.95
C HIS A 44 -6.62 -3.21 10.28
N ARG A 45 -7.12 -3.04 11.50
CA ARG A 45 -8.43 -3.60 11.92
C ARG A 45 -9.61 -2.83 11.34
N SER A 46 -9.44 -1.53 11.14
CA SER A 46 -10.49 -0.64 10.62
C SER A 46 -10.13 -0.13 9.23
N TYR A 47 -11.12 -0.16 8.33
CA TYR A 47 -10.98 0.43 7.01
C TYR A 47 -10.85 1.95 7.07
N GLN A 48 -11.43 2.60 8.09
CA GLN A 48 -11.36 4.06 8.28
C GLN A 48 -9.92 4.57 8.39
N THR A 49 -9.03 3.80 9.03
CA THR A 49 -7.61 4.16 9.12
C THR A 49 -6.93 4.17 7.76
N THR A 50 -7.36 3.30 6.84
CA THR A 50 -6.80 3.19 5.49
C THR A 50 -7.45 4.17 4.52
N LEU A 51 -8.71 4.58 4.74
CA LEU A 51 -9.39 5.59 3.93
C LEU A 51 -8.64 6.93 3.88
N GLY A 52 -7.84 7.25 4.91
CA GLY A 52 -6.96 8.43 4.90
C GLY A 52 -6.03 8.50 3.68
N TYR A 53 -5.72 7.37 3.03
CA TYR A 53 -4.87 7.33 1.83
C TYR A 53 -5.64 7.45 0.50
N ALA A 54 -6.98 7.40 0.51
CA ALA A 54 -7.78 7.35 -0.71
C ALA A 54 -7.57 8.54 -1.65
N HIS A 55 -7.24 9.71 -1.10
CA HIS A 55 -6.96 10.92 -1.86
C HIS A 55 -5.69 10.83 -2.72
N LEU A 56 -4.77 9.89 -2.43
CA LEU A 56 -3.50 9.75 -3.15
C LEU A 56 -3.66 9.13 -4.55
N ALA A 57 -4.85 8.66 -4.89
CA ALA A 57 -5.10 8.03 -6.17
C ALA A 57 -6.49 8.40 -6.71
N PRO A 58 -6.62 9.64 -7.22
CA PRO A 58 -7.86 10.15 -7.81
C PRO A 58 -8.28 9.39 -9.08
N ASP A 59 -7.33 8.79 -9.81
CA ASP A 59 -7.56 8.14 -11.09
C ASP A 59 -8.18 6.74 -10.99
N HIS A 60 -8.34 6.19 -9.78
CA HIS A 60 -8.94 4.88 -9.55
C HIS A 60 -10.36 4.74 -10.12
N LEU A 61 -11.12 5.84 -10.18
CA LEU A 61 -12.45 5.86 -10.79
C LEU A 61 -12.40 5.59 -12.30
N MET A 62 -11.36 6.07 -12.98
CA MET A 62 -11.18 5.85 -14.41
C MET A 62 -10.75 4.42 -14.71
N ASP A 63 -10.00 3.78 -13.80
CA ASP A 63 -9.66 2.36 -13.91
C ASP A 63 -10.92 1.47 -13.84
N ASN A 64 -11.89 1.80 -12.97
CA ASN A 64 -13.19 1.10 -12.95
C ASN A 64 -13.93 1.23 -14.29
N LEU A 65 -13.86 2.41 -14.91
CA LEU A 65 -14.48 2.70 -16.20
C LEU A 65 -13.81 1.88 -17.33
N ARG A 66 -12.48 1.73 -17.29
CA ARG A 66 -11.72 0.87 -18.23
C ARG A 66 -12.06 -0.60 -18.04
N ALA A 67 -12.23 -1.06 -16.80
CA ALA A 67 -12.62 -2.44 -16.49
C ALA A 67 -14.02 -2.75 -17.02
N LEU A 68 -14.98 -1.83 -16.83
CA LEU A 68 -16.33 -1.99 -17.35
C LEU A 68 -16.37 -2.00 -18.90
N LYS A 69 -15.53 -1.20 -19.56
CA LYS A 69 -15.43 -1.15 -21.03
C LYS A 69 -14.72 -2.37 -21.65
N GLY A 70 -14.32 -3.36 -20.85
CA GLY A 70 -13.74 -4.62 -21.34
C GLY A 70 -12.26 -4.54 -21.75
N GLY A 71 -11.57 -3.43 -21.46
CA GLY A 71 -10.18 -3.20 -21.87
C GLY A 71 -9.14 -3.28 -20.75
N ALA A 72 -9.56 -3.49 -19.49
CA ALA A 72 -8.60 -3.52 -18.39
C ALA A 72 -8.00 -4.91 -18.20
N ALA A 73 -6.69 -5.03 -18.46
CA ALA A 73 -5.92 -6.16 -17.97
C ALA A 73 -6.00 -6.19 -16.43
N PRO A 74 -6.14 -7.37 -15.81
CA PRO A 74 -6.17 -7.46 -14.37
C PRO A 74 -4.86 -6.91 -13.81
N LYS A 75 -4.93 -5.81 -13.04
CA LYS A 75 -3.78 -5.25 -12.29
C LYS A 75 -3.26 -6.22 -11.20
N LEU A 76 -3.94 -7.36 -11.06
CA LEU A 76 -3.69 -8.45 -10.14
C LEU A 76 -3.02 -9.61 -10.84
N MET A 77 -1.72 -9.77 -10.60
CA MET A 77 -1.03 -11.02 -10.90
C MET A 77 -1.07 -11.93 -9.67
N LEU A 78 -1.43 -13.20 -9.90
CA LEU A 78 -1.27 -14.26 -8.93
C LEU A 78 0.22 -14.55 -8.76
N ILE A 79 0.74 -14.43 -7.54
CA ILE A 79 2.15 -14.65 -7.21
C ILE A 79 2.65 -16.08 -7.54
N ASN A 80 1.74 -17.04 -7.78
CA ASN A 80 2.04 -18.42 -8.17
C ASN A 80 1.29 -18.90 -9.43
N GLY A 81 0.71 -17.99 -10.23
CA GLY A 81 0.08 -18.36 -11.50
C GLY A 81 0.97 -17.97 -12.65
N SER A 82 1.50 -18.94 -13.41
CA SER A 82 2.07 -18.65 -14.73
C SER A 82 1.06 -17.85 -15.55
N PRO A 83 1.48 -16.91 -16.41
CA PRO A 83 0.58 -16.23 -17.32
C PRO A 83 0.01 -17.26 -18.30
N THR A 84 -1.10 -17.89 -17.94
CA THR A 84 -1.86 -18.67 -18.89
C THR A 84 -2.60 -17.69 -19.79
N ASN A 85 -1.95 -17.43 -20.92
CA ASN A 85 -2.54 -17.23 -22.24
C ASN A 85 -2.80 -15.76 -22.61
N ALA A 86 -1.76 -15.12 -23.15
CA ALA A 86 -1.90 -13.98 -24.04
C ALA A 86 -1.15 -14.27 -25.35
N THR A 87 -1.67 -15.23 -26.11
CA THR A 87 -1.54 -15.34 -27.58
C THR A 87 -2.40 -16.51 -28.04
N GLU A 88 -3.63 -16.21 -28.46
CA GLU A 88 -4.27 -16.62 -29.71
C GLU A 88 -5.60 -15.88 -29.88
#